data_AF-A0A8S3YEE4-F1
#
_entry.id   AF-A0A8S3YEE4-F1
#
_cell.length_a   1.000
_cell.length_b   1.000
_cell.length_c   1.000
_cell.angle_alpha   90.00
_cell.angle_beta   90.00
_cell.angle_gamma   90.00
#
_symmetry.space_group_name_H-M   'P 1'
#
loop_
_entity.id
_entity.type
_entity.pdbx_description
1 polymer ?
#
loop_
_entity_poly.entity_id
_entity_poly.type
_entity_poly.pdbx_seq_one_letter_code
_entity_poly.pdbx_strand_id
1 'polypeptide(L)' 'MTGNGGELTWYFSQVKGSVEEDVAEADIISCVEFNSDGELLATGDKGGRVVIFQRDKA' A
#
# COMPACT_ATOMS: atom_id res chain seq x y z
N MET A 1 -27.19 25.52 1.70
CA MET A 1 -26.27 25.26 0.58
C MET A 1 -26.12 23.75 0.49
N THR A 2 -26.76 23.13 -0.49
CA THR A 2 -26.86 21.67 -0.71
C THR A 2 -25.85 21.22 -1.78
N GLY A 3 -25.17 20.08 -1.55
CA GLY A 3 -24.37 19.28 -2.51
C GLY A 3 -23.01 18.86 -1.90
N ASN A 4 -22.54 17.61 -1.85
CA ASN A 4 -22.94 16.27 -2.32
C ASN A 4 -22.54 15.24 -1.21
N GLY A 5 -23.18 14.08 -1.11
CA GLY A 5 -23.13 13.19 0.07
C GLY A 5 -21.76 12.89 0.67
N GLY A 6 -21.62 13.13 1.99
CA GLY A 6 -20.52 12.73 2.90
C GLY A 6 -19.20 12.29 2.25
N GLU A 7 -18.43 13.25 1.75
CA GLU A 7 -17.17 12.99 1.06
C GLU A 7 -16.08 12.49 2.04
N LEU A 8 -15.44 11.38 1.70
CA LEU A 8 -14.38 10.78 2.50
C LEU A 8 -13.12 11.67 2.45
N THR A 9 -12.63 12.09 3.63
CA THR A 9 -11.37 12.83 3.73
C THR A 9 -10.20 11.85 3.88
N TRP A 10 -9.28 11.87 2.92
CA TRP A 10 -8.08 11.04 2.91
C TRP A 10 -6.89 11.74 3.58
N TYR A 11 -6.12 11.00 4.37
CA TYR A 11 -4.88 11.46 4.99
C TYR A 11 -3.71 10.58 4.58
N PHE A 12 -2.53 11.17 4.43
CA PHE A 12 -1.29 10.41 4.26
C PHE A 12 -0.96 9.68 5.57
N SER A 13 -0.72 8.37 5.50
CA SER A 13 -0.42 7.55 6.67
C SER A 13 1.01 7.03 6.66
N GLN A 14 1.42 6.32 5.59
CA GLN A 14 2.71 5.66 5.52
C GLN A 14 3.26 5.67 4.09
N VAL A 15 4.59 5.62 3.99
CA VAL A 15 5.36 5.30 2.77
C VAL A 15 6.37 4.21 3.12
N LYS A 16 6.55 3.25 2.21
CA LYS A 16 7.55 2.18 2.30
C LYS A 16 8.31 2.14 0.98
N GLY A 17 9.63 2.00 1.04
CA GLY A 17 10.50 1.98 -0.14
C GLY A 17 11.72 2.90 0.01
N SER A 18 12.55 2.94 -1.03
CA SER A 18 13.69 3.86 -1.11
C SER A 18 13.22 5.26 -1.50
N VAL A 19 13.93 6.29 -1.02
CA VAL A 19 13.76 7.70 -1.44
C VAL A 19 14.66 8.03 -2.64
N GLU A 20 15.53 7.10 -3.04
CA GLU A 20 16.47 7.28 -4.14
C GLU A 20 15.76 7.21 -5.50
N GLU A 21 16.27 7.96 -6.48
CA GLU A 21 15.71 8.00 -7.84
C GLU A 21 15.95 6.68 -8.60
N ASP A 22 17.01 5.95 -8.25
CA ASP A 22 17.39 4.69 -8.88
C ASP A 22 16.68 3.49 -8.21
N VAL A 23 15.44 3.22 -8.64
CA VAL A 23 14.70 2.02 -8.23
C VAL A 23 15.13 0.83 -9.08
N ALA A 24 15.65 -0.23 -8.45
CA ALA A 24 15.97 -1.46 -9.17
C ALA A 24 14.70 -2.09 -9.76
N GLU A 25 14.74 -2.57 -11.01
CA GLU A 25 13.57 -3.17 -11.66
C GLU A 25 12.94 -4.30 -10.84
N ALA A 26 13.77 -5.08 -10.14
CA ALA A 26 13.33 -6.15 -9.26
C ALA A 26 12.49 -5.67 -8.07
N ASP A 27 12.69 -4.42 -7.63
CA ASP A 27 11.97 -3.82 -6.49
C ASP A 27 10.65 -3.16 -6.90
N ILE A 28 10.31 -3.12 -8.19
CA ILE A 28 9.05 -2.56 -8.68
C ILE A 28 7.89 -3.47 -8.24
N ILE A 29 7.01 -2.94 -7.40
CA ILE A 29 5.77 -3.60 -6.99
C ILE A 29 4.87 -3.82 -8.22
N SER A 30 4.48 -5.07 -8.44
CA SER A 30 3.63 -5.51 -9.55
C SER A 30 2.22 -5.94 -9.13
N CYS A 31 2.01 -6.24 -7.84
CA CYS A 31 0.69 -6.54 -7.30
C CYS A 31 0.57 -6.14 -5.82
N VAL A 32 -0.66 -5.82 -5.41
CA VAL A 32 -1.03 -5.43 -4.04
C VAL A 32 -2.39 -6.06 -3.72
N GLU A 33 -2.51 -6.74 -2.59
CA GLU A 33 -3.75 -7.39 -2.18
C GLU A 33 -3.91 -7.44 -0.65
N PHE A 34 -5.09 -7.06 -0.15
CA PHE A 34 -5.48 -7.32 1.23
C PHE A 34 -6.01 -8.75 1.36
N ASN A 35 -5.75 -9.39 2.49
CA ASN A 35 -6.49 -10.60 2.85
C ASN A 35 -7.97 -10.28 3.16
N SER A 36 -8.79 -11.31 3.34
CA SER A 36 -10.26 -11.19 3.43
C SER A 36 -10.78 -10.32 4.59
N ASP A 37 -10.00 -10.16 5.66
CA ASP A 37 -10.37 -9.34 6.83
C ASP A 37 -9.68 -7.96 6.86
N GLY A 38 -8.73 -7.70 5.95
CA GLY A 38 -8.00 -6.44 5.86
C GLY A 38 -6.88 -6.26 6.89
N GLU A 39 -6.55 -7.29 7.68
CA GLU A 39 -5.49 -7.21 8.69
C GLU A 39 -4.09 -7.46 8.12
N LEU A 40 -4.01 -8.07 6.93
CA LEU A 40 -2.76 -8.28 6.19
C LEU A 40 -2.83 -7.61 4.82
N LEU A 41 -1.73 -6.97 4.44
CA LEU A 41 -1.50 -6.43 3.10
C LEU A 41 -0.30 -7.14 2.47
N ALA A 42 -0.50 -7.83 1.37
CA ALA A 42 0.55 -8.46 0.58
C ALA A 42 0.95 -7.57 -0.60
N THR A 43 2.25 -7.47 -0.87
CA THR A 43 2.79 -6.89 -2.10
C THR A 43 3.73 -7.90 -2.76
N GLY A 44 3.63 -8.03 -4.09
CA GLY A 44 4.60 -8.78 -4.89
C GLY A 44 5.34 -7.83 -5.84
N ASP A 45 6.63 -8.08 -6.06
CA ASP A 45 7.46 -7.32 -7.00
C ASP A 45 7.92 -8.14 -8.22
N LYS A 46 8.51 -7.46 -9.20
CA LYS A 46 9.05 -8.09 -10.41
C LYS A 46 10.20 -9.06 -10.14
N GLY A 47 10.91 -8.90 -9.02
CA GLY A 47 11.95 -9.81 -8.57
C GLY A 47 11.42 -11.13 -8.01
N GLY A 48 10.10 -11.24 -7.83
CA GLY A 48 9.43 -12.42 -7.27
C GLY A 48 9.43 -12.46 -5.75
N ARG A 49 9.77 -11.36 -5.07
CA ARG A 49 9.64 -11.29 -3.61
C ARG A 49 8.19 -10.97 -3.25
N VAL A 50 7.75 -11.55 -2.13
CA VAL A 50 6.45 -11.27 -1.52
C VAL A 50 6.70 -10.69 -0.13
N VAL A 51 6.10 -9.54 0.14
CA VAL A 51 6.16 -8.86 1.45
C VAL A 51 4.75 -8.82 2.03
N ILE A 52 4.61 -9.19 3.30
CA ILE A 52 3.34 -9.15 4.03
C ILE A 52 3.47 -8.14 5.17
N PHE A 53 2.60 -7.13 5.15
CA PHE A 53 2.44 -6.16 6.22
C PHE A 53 1.28 -6.57 7.10
N GLN A 54 1.48 -6.52 8.41
CA GLN A 54 0.39 -6.65 9.38
C GLN A 54 -0.05 -5.25 9.80
N ARG A 55 -1.37 -5.04 9.89
CA ARG A 55 -1.95 -3.80 10.40
C ARG A 55 -1.45 -3.48 11.80
N ASP A 56 -0.99 -2.25 12.01
CA ASP A 56 -0.62 -1.77 13.34
C ASP A 56 -1.85 -1.79 14.27
N LYS A 57 -1.67 -2.32 15.48
CA LYS A 57 -2.69 -2.20 16.53
C LYS A 57 -2.65 -0.78 17.07
N ALA A 58 -3.79 -0.09 17.03
CA ALA A 58 -3.97 1.22 17.65
C ALA A 58 -3.71 1.18 19.16
#